data_AF-A0A2A5NTG0-F1
#
_entry.id   AF-A0A2A5NTG0-F1
#
_cell.length_a   1.000
_cell.length_b   1.000
_cell.length_c   1.000
_cell.angle_alpha   90.00
_cell.angle_beta   90.00
_cell.angle_gamma   90.00
#
_symmetry.space_group_name_H-M   'P 1'
#
loop_
_entity.id
_entity.type
_entity.pdbx_description
1 polymer ?
#
loop_
_entity_poly.entity_id
_entity_poly.type
_entity_poly.pdbx_seq_one_letter_code
_entity_poly.pdbx_strand_id
1 'polypeptide(L)'
;MSRWLIATMTSILFIALVIAVSGFEALLADVEPITQPDATPYLGPAMVVSVAIVVFLATASGAREGNPGVTGLVAAATAYLVMLGVGAVGYSLIRADATELLVFPAGYALGPFVVGSVVVALVTVVGGIAVARHQSRASVEGRHDGRPQ
;
A
#
# COMPACT_ATOMS: atom_id res chain seq x y z
N MET A 1 2.29 -10.85 19.81
CA MET A 1 3.23 -10.68 18.68
C MET A 1 3.86 -9.30 18.72
N SER A 2 5.10 -9.13 18.26
CA SER A 2 5.71 -7.80 18.18
C SER A 2 5.02 -6.96 17.09
N ARG A 3 4.80 -5.68 17.37
CA ARG A 3 4.18 -4.73 16.42
C ARG A 3 4.91 -4.66 15.07
N TRP A 4 6.23 -4.84 15.11
CA TRP A 4 7.10 -4.86 13.93
C TRP A 4 6.89 -6.11 13.08
N LEU A 5 6.59 -7.26 13.68
CA LEU A 5 6.25 -8.48 12.95
C LEU A 5 4.96 -8.28 12.15
N ILE A 6 3.92 -7.74 12.77
CA ILE A 6 2.63 -7.49 12.11
C ILE A 6 2.82 -6.51 10.95
N ALA A 7 3.52 -5.39 11.17
CA ALA A 7 3.81 -4.42 10.11
C ALA A 7 4.60 -5.05 8.95
N THR A 8 5.58 -5.91 9.25
CA THR A 8 6.38 -6.61 8.24
C THR A 8 5.51 -7.58 7.44
N MET A 9 4.69 -8.41 8.11
CA MET A 9 3.79 -9.34 7.44
C MET A 9 2.75 -8.63 6.58
N THR A 10 2.18 -7.51 7.06
CA THR A 10 1.25 -6.69 6.28
C THR A 10 1.91 -6.09 5.05
N SER A 11 3.17 -5.66 5.15
CA SER A 11 3.91 -5.11 4.01
C SER A 11 4.22 -6.18 2.96
N ILE A 12 4.60 -7.39 3.40
CA ILE A 12 4.81 -8.53 2.50
C ILE A 12 3.50 -8.90 1.81
N LEU A 13 2.40 -8.96 2.56
CA LEU A 13 1.07 -9.23 2.02
C LEU A 13 0.65 -8.17 0.98
N PHE A 14 0.92 -6.89 1.26
CA PHE A 14 0.68 -5.81 0.31
C PHE A 14 1.42 -6.02 -1.01
N ILE A 15 2.74 -6.28 -0.95
CA ILE A 15 3.54 -6.52 -2.14
C ILE A 15 3.00 -7.71 -2.94
N ALA A 16 2.70 -8.83 -2.26
CA ALA A 16 2.17 -10.02 -2.91
C ALA A 16 0.82 -9.76 -3.61
N LEU A 17 -0.07 -9.01 -2.96
CA LEU A 17 -1.37 -8.65 -3.54
C LEU A 17 -1.24 -7.68 -4.71
N VAL A 18 -0.34 -6.70 -4.65
CA VAL A 18 -0.08 -5.81 -5.79
C VAL A 18 0.42 -6.60 -6.99
N ILE A 19 1.38 -7.52 -6.80
CA ILE A 19 1.88 -8.39 -7.89
C ILE A 19 0.74 -9.23 -8.47
N ALA A 20 -0.12 -9.80 -7.63
CA ALA A 20 -1.26 -10.57 -8.08
C ALA A 20 -2.25 -9.72 -8.88
N VAL A 21 -2.60 -8.52 -8.39
CA VAL A 21 -3.50 -7.58 -9.09
C VAL A 21 -2.91 -7.17 -10.43
N SER A 22 -1.62 -6.81 -10.49
CA SER A 22 -0.95 -6.48 -11.74
C SER A 22 -0.95 -7.64 -12.74
N GLY A 23 -0.77 -8.88 -12.26
CA GLY A 23 -0.89 -10.08 -13.09
C GLY A 23 -2.31 -10.31 -13.62
N PHE A 24 -3.33 -10.06 -12.79
CA PHE A 24 -4.73 -10.13 -13.22
C PHE A 24 -5.09 -9.02 -14.21
N GLU A 25 -4.59 -7.79 -14.00
CA GLU A 25 -4.79 -6.68 -14.94
C GLU A 25 -4.19 -6.99 -16.31
N ALA A 26 -2.97 -7.54 -16.35
CA ALA A 26 -2.36 -7.99 -17.60
C ALA A 26 -3.17 -9.11 -18.28
N LEU A 27 -3.73 -10.05 -17.50
CA LEU A 27 -4.43 -11.22 -18.05
C LEU A 27 -5.87 -10.95 -18.48
N LEU A 28 -6.59 -10.07 -17.77
CA LEU A 28 -8.02 -9.80 -18.01
C LEU A 28 -8.26 -8.53 -18.81
N ALA A 29 -7.45 -7.49 -18.60
CA ALA A 29 -7.63 -6.21 -19.26
C ALA A 29 -6.74 -6.06 -20.51
N ASP A 30 -5.76 -6.96 -20.71
CA ASP A 30 -4.72 -6.84 -21.75
C ASP A 30 -3.98 -5.48 -21.68
N VAL A 31 -3.92 -4.93 -20.46
CA VAL A 31 -3.29 -3.64 -20.18
C VAL A 31 -1.94 -3.90 -19.54
N GLU A 32 -0.87 -3.47 -20.21
CA GLU A 32 0.45 -3.37 -19.59
C GLU A 32 0.37 -2.35 -18.43
N PRO A 33 0.91 -2.64 -17.23
CA PRO A 33 0.83 -1.73 -16.07
C PRO A 33 1.35 -0.32 -16.34
N ILE A 34 2.18 -0.15 -17.39
CA ILE A 34 2.59 1.15 -17.93
C ILE A 34 2.44 1.09 -19.46
N THR A 35 1.36 1.65 -19.98
CA THR A 35 0.99 1.74 -21.40
C THR A 35 1.91 2.63 -22.24
N GLN A 36 2.95 3.22 -21.63
CA GLN A 36 3.83 4.19 -22.27
C GLN A 36 5.18 3.53 -22.60
N PRO A 37 5.52 3.33 -23.90
CA PRO A 37 6.74 2.62 -24.32
C PRO A 37 8.05 3.30 -23.88
N ASP A 38 7.98 4.53 -23.38
CA ASP A 38 9.12 5.33 -22.90
C ASP A 38 9.33 5.27 -21.38
N ALA A 39 8.50 4.55 -20.63
CA ALA A 39 8.65 4.44 -19.18
C ALA A 39 9.72 3.39 -18.84
N THR A 40 10.65 3.76 -17.95
CA THR A 40 11.69 2.81 -17.53
C THR A 40 11.05 1.60 -16.82
N PRO A 41 11.56 0.36 -17.03
CA PRO A 41 11.05 -0.85 -16.39
C PRO A 41 11.03 -0.79 -14.85
N TYR A 42 11.77 0.13 -14.26
CA TYR A 42 11.93 0.30 -12.82
C TYR A 42 10.91 1.25 -12.18
N LEU A 43 10.13 1.99 -12.97
CA LEU A 43 9.17 2.99 -12.45
C LEU A 43 8.05 2.34 -11.63
N GLY A 44 7.45 1.26 -12.16
CA GLY A 44 6.44 0.47 -11.44
C GLY A 44 6.98 -0.11 -10.12
N PRO A 45 8.11 -0.86 -10.13
CA PRO A 45 8.74 -1.34 -8.90
C PRO A 45 9.05 -0.25 -7.88
N ALA A 46 9.56 0.91 -8.32
CA ALA A 46 9.86 2.04 -7.43
C ALA A 46 8.61 2.59 -6.74
N MET A 47 7.48 2.69 -7.46
CA MET A 47 6.19 3.07 -6.88
C MET A 47 5.74 2.09 -5.80
N VAL A 48 5.78 0.79 -6.09
CA VAL A 48 5.33 -0.25 -5.15
C VAL A 48 6.18 -0.26 -3.88
N VAL A 49 7.51 -0.14 -4.02
CA VAL A 49 8.41 -0.08 -2.86
C VAL A 49 8.14 1.16 -2.01
N SER A 50 7.92 2.32 -2.64
CA SER A 50 7.60 3.56 -1.94
C SER A 50 6.30 3.44 -1.14
N VAL A 51 5.27 2.82 -1.73
CA VAL A 51 3.99 2.56 -1.03
C VAL A 51 4.15 1.50 0.07
N ALA A 52 4.99 0.48 -0.13
CA ALA A 52 5.24 -0.53 0.90
C ALA A 52 5.80 0.10 2.20
N ILE A 53 6.64 1.13 2.08
CA ILE A 53 7.13 1.90 3.23
C ILE A 53 5.97 2.62 3.94
N VAL A 54 5.04 3.22 3.18
CA VAL A 54 3.85 3.88 3.74
C VAL A 54 2.97 2.88 4.49
N VAL A 55 2.68 1.71 3.88
CA VAL A 55 1.89 0.63 4.50
C VAL A 55 2.54 0.16 5.80
N PHE A 56 3.85 -0.08 5.77
CA PHE A 56 4.61 -0.50 6.95
C PHE A 56 4.48 0.50 8.10
N LEU A 57 4.72 1.79 7.83
CA LEU A 57 4.65 2.85 8.83
C LEU A 57 3.21 3.06 9.33
N ALA A 58 2.21 3.01 8.44
CA ALA A 58 0.80 3.13 8.79
C ALA A 58 0.33 1.98 9.67
N THR A 59 0.72 0.74 9.37
CA THR A 59 0.39 -0.41 10.21
C THR A 59 1.11 -0.36 11.55
N ALA A 60 2.41 -0.01 11.58
CA ALA A 60 3.17 0.09 12.81
C ALA A 60 2.64 1.17 13.77
N SER A 61 2.22 2.32 13.24
CA SER A 61 1.61 3.42 13.99
C SER A 61 0.15 3.12 14.38
N GLY A 62 -0.65 2.61 13.45
CA GLY A 62 -2.06 2.27 13.65
C GLY A 62 -2.28 1.15 14.66
N ALA A 63 -1.37 0.19 14.74
CA ALA A 63 -1.41 -0.88 15.74
C ALA A 63 -1.27 -0.38 17.19
N ARG A 64 -0.83 0.86 17.40
CA ARG A 64 -0.55 1.43 18.73
C ARG A 64 -1.79 2.09 19.36
N GLU A 65 -2.40 3.04 18.65
CA GLU A 65 -3.47 3.90 19.20
C GLU A 65 -4.57 4.26 18.18
N GLY A 66 -4.44 3.85 16.90
CA GLY A 66 -5.29 4.32 15.81
C GLY A 66 -6.61 3.59 15.63
N ASN A 67 -7.62 4.27 15.08
CA ASN A 67 -8.82 3.65 14.54
C ASN A 67 -8.48 3.01 13.18
N PRO A 68 -8.65 1.69 12.99
CA PRO A 68 -8.25 0.99 11.76
C PRO A 68 -8.80 1.63 10.48
N GLY A 69 -10.05 2.13 10.52
CA GLY A 69 -10.65 2.78 9.36
C GLY A 69 -9.99 4.11 8.99
N VAL A 70 -9.70 4.96 9.98
CA VAL A 70 -9.05 6.26 9.75
C VAL A 70 -7.60 6.06 9.32
N THR A 71 -6.86 5.19 10.01
CA THR A 71 -5.47 4.90 9.64
C THR A 71 -5.38 4.28 8.25
N GLY A 72 -6.29 3.36 7.91
CA GLY A 72 -6.37 2.78 6.57
C GLY A 72 -6.68 3.81 5.50
N LEU A 73 -7.62 4.72 5.74
CA LEU A 73 -7.98 5.78 4.79
C LEU A 73 -6.83 6.76 4.57
N VAL A 74 -6.16 7.19 5.65
CA VAL A 74 -4.98 8.07 5.56
C VAL A 74 -3.84 7.36 4.85
N ALA A 75 -3.62 6.07 5.11
CA ALA A 75 -2.61 5.28 4.43
C ALA A 75 -2.91 5.15 2.93
N ALA A 76 -4.16 4.90 2.55
CA ALA A 76 -4.59 4.82 1.16
C ALA A 76 -4.41 6.16 0.43
N ALA A 77 -4.82 7.27 1.05
CA ALA A 77 -4.62 8.61 0.50
C ALA A 77 -3.12 8.93 0.35
N THR A 78 -2.30 8.60 1.35
CA THR A 78 -0.85 8.82 1.30
C THR A 78 -0.19 7.94 0.23
N ALA A 79 -0.60 6.67 0.12
CA ALA A 79 -0.12 5.75 -0.91
C ALA A 79 -0.42 6.27 -2.31
N TYR A 80 -1.64 6.77 -2.53
CA TYR A 80 -2.03 7.38 -3.79
C TYR A 80 -1.14 8.57 -4.15
N LEU A 81 -0.97 9.52 -3.20
CA LEU A 81 -0.13 10.71 -3.43
C LEU A 81 1.34 10.35 -3.65
N VAL A 82 1.88 9.37 -2.92
CA VAL A 82 3.26 8.88 -3.11
C VAL A 82 3.41 8.24 -4.48
N MET A 83 2.45 7.44 -4.91
CA MET A 83 2.50 6.79 -6.22
C MET A 83 2.46 7.81 -7.37
N LEU A 84 1.59 8.83 -7.26
CA LEU A 84 1.58 9.96 -8.22
C LEU A 84 2.88 10.77 -8.18
N GLY A 85 3.40 11.07 -6.99
CA GLY A 85 4.64 11.80 -6.82
C GLY A 85 5.84 11.07 -7.42
N VAL A 86 6.00 9.78 -7.11
CA VAL A 86 7.06 8.93 -7.66
C VAL A 86 6.92 8.78 -9.18
N GLY A 87 5.69 8.67 -9.69
CA GLY A 87 5.43 8.66 -11.13
C GLY A 87 5.82 9.96 -11.82
N ALA A 88 5.34 11.09 -11.31
CA ALA A 88 5.64 12.41 -11.87
C ALA A 88 7.14 12.73 -11.83
N VAL A 89 7.81 12.46 -10.70
CA VAL A 89 9.25 12.68 -10.54
C VAL A 89 10.04 11.71 -11.40
N GLY A 90 9.71 10.42 -11.39
CA GLY A 90 10.38 9.41 -12.21
C GLY A 90 10.29 9.73 -13.70
N TYR A 91 9.11 10.14 -14.17
CA TYR A 91 8.87 10.42 -15.58
C TYR A 91 9.52 11.73 -16.04
N SER A 92 9.43 12.81 -15.25
CA SER A 92 10.06 14.10 -15.58
C SER A 92 11.58 14.05 -15.62
N LEU A 93 12.21 13.23 -14.77
CA LEU A 93 13.67 13.01 -14.80
C LEU A 93 14.13 12.28 -16.06
N ILE A 94 13.30 11.40 -16.62
CA ILE A 94 13.63 10.63 -17.83
C ILE A 94 13.45 11.50 -19.08
N ARG A 95 12.38 12.30 -19.14
CA ARG A 95 12.07 13.16 -20.30
C ARG A 95 12.76 14.53 -20.28
N ALA A 96 13.39 14.91 -19.15
CA ALA A 96 14.03 16.21 -18.93
C ALA A 96 13.12 17.43 -19.23
N ASP A 97 11.80 17.24 -19.10
CA ASP A 97 10.79 18.24 -19.42
C ASP A 97 9.83 18.42 -18.25
N ALA A 98 9.74 19.65 -17.73
CA ALA A 98 9.01 19.97 -16.51
C ALA A 98 7.49 19.99 -16.69
N THR A 99 7.01 20.07 -17.93
CA THR A 99 5.57 20.06 -18.25
C THR A 99 4.94 18.69 -17.99
N GLU A 100 5.72 17.62 -18.08
CA GLU A 100 5.31 16.23 -17.85
C GLU A 100 5.04 15.90 -16.36
N LEU A 101 5.48 16.77 -15.44
CA LEU A 101 5.17 16.65 -14.00
C LEU A 101 3.67 16.69 -13.71
N LEU A 102 2.88 17.34 -14.57
CA LEU A 102 1.44 17.49 -14.42
C LEU A 102 0.64 16.55 -15.34
N VAL A 103 1.17 16.26 -16.54
CA VAL A 103 0.49 15.45 -17.55
C VAL A 103 0.48 13.96 -17.18
N PHE A 104 1.60 13.44 -16.67
CA PHE A 104 1.73 12.04 -16.26
C PHE A 104 0.74 11.65 -15.15
N PRO A 105 0.69 12.37 -14.00
CA PRO A 105 -0.30 12.05 -12.96
C PRO A 105 -1.74 12.29 -13.44
N ALA A 106 -2.01 13.24 -14.34
CA ALA A 106 -3.36 13.45 -14.86
C ALA A 106 -3.85 12.27 -15.73
N GLY A 107 -2.96 11.62 -16.49
CA GLY A 107 -3.29 10.45 -17.30
C GLY A 107 -3.30 9.13 -16.53
N TYR A 108 -2.44 8.98 -15.52
CA TYR A 108 -2.29 7.74 -14.73
C TYR A 108 -3.02 7.73 -13.39
N ALA A 109 -3.58 8.86 -12.94
CA ALA A 109 -4.31 8.96 -11.68
C ALA A 109 -5.41 7.93 -11.51
N LEU A 110 -6.10 7.59 -12.59
CA LEU A 110 -7.19 6.62 -12.60
C LEU A 110 -6.79 5.32 -13.31
N GLY A 111 -5.49 5.11 -13.53
CA GLY A 111 -4.98 3.88 -14.11
C GLY A 111 -5.31 2.67 -13.23
N PRO A 112 -5.62 1.52 -13.83
CA PRO A 112 -6.02 0.31 -13.10
C PRO A 112 -4.98 -0.05 -12.04
N PHE A 113 -3.69 0.00 -12.38
CA PHE A 113 -2.57 -0.23 -11.46
C PHE A 113 -2.60 0.66 -10.20
N VAL A 114 -2.86 1.97 -10.36
CA VAL A 114 -2.88 2.93 -9.25
C VAL A 114 -4.10 2.68 -8.37
N VAL A 115 -5.27 2.52 -8.99
CA VAL A 115 -6.52 2.25 -8.27
C VAL A 115 -6.44 0.92 -7.52
N GLY A 116 -5.98 -0.14 -8.18
CA GLY A 116 -5.77 -1.46 -7.60
C GLY A 116 -4.80 -1.42 -6.42
N SER A 117 -3.66 -0.75 -6.57
CA SER A 117 -2.67 -0.61 -5.49
C SER A 117 -3.20 0.15 -4.28
N VAL A 118 -4.00 1.20 -4.49
CA VAL A 118 -4.63 1.96 -3.38
C VAL A 118 -5.65 1.12 -2.64
N VAL A 119 -6.48 0.36 -3.35
CA VAL A 119 -7.46 -0.56 -2.73
C VAL A 119 -6.74 -1.63 -1.92
N VAL A 120 -5.68 -2.23 -2.46
CA VAL A 120 -4.87 -3.22 -1.76
C VAL A 120 -4.20 -2.62 -0.52
N ALA A 121 -3.67 -1.39 -0.61
CA ALA A 121 -3.10 -0.69 0.55
C ALA A 121 -4.14 -0.48 1.66
N LEU A 122 -5.37 -0.06 1.30
CA LEU A 122 -6.45 0.13 2.26
C LEU A 122 -6.80 -1.19 2.97
N VAL A 123 -7.05 -2.24 2.20
CA VAL A 123 -7.46 -3.56 2.75
C VAL A 123 -6.38 -4.15 3.66
N THR A 124 -5.11 -4.08 3.24
CA THR A 124 -3.99 -4.64 4.00
C THR A 124 -3.74 -3.90 5.31
N VAL A 125 -3.77 -2.56 5.30
CA VAL A 125 -3.58 -1.76 6.52
C VAL A 125 -4.73 -1.95 7.50
N VAL A 126 -5.99 -1.89 7.02
CA VAL A 126 -7.17 -2.11 7.87
C VAL A 126 -7.15 -3.51 8.47
N GLY A 127 -6.88 -4.54 7.65
CA GLY A 127 -6.79 -5.93 8.08
C GLY A 127 -5.67 -6.16 9.10
N GLY A 128 -4.47 -5.61 8.84
CA GLY A 128 -3.32 -5.72 9.75
C GLY A 128 -3.60 -5.13 11.13
N ILE A 129 -4.24 -3.96 11.20
CA ILE A 129 -4.60 -3.31 12.47
C ILE A 129 -5.74 -4.08 13.17
N ALA A 130 -6.73 -4.56 12.42
CA ALA A 130 -7.84 -5.35 12.99
C ALA A 130 -7.34 -6.64 13.65
N VAL A 131 -6.44 -7.38 12.98
CA VAL A 131 -5.80 -8.59 13.52
C VAL A 131 -5.00 -8.28 14.79
N ALA A 132 -4.21 -7.19 14.78
CA ALA A 132 -3.44 -6.77 15.95
C ALA A 132 -4.34 -6.51 17.19
N ARG A 133 -5.52 -5.90 16.97
CA ARG A 133 -6.49 -5.64 18.03
C ARG A 133 -7.17 -6.92 18.55
N HIS A 134 -7.55 -7.83 17.66
CA HIS A 134 -8.16 -9.11 18.06
C HIS A 134 -7.21 -9.93 18.95
N GLN A 135 -5.93 -9.99 18.60
CA GLN A 135 -4.93 -10.68 19.43
C GLN A 135 -4.72 -10.03 20.80
N SER A 136 -4.79 -8.70 20.86
CA SER A 136 -4.67 -7.95 22.12
C SER A 136 -5.83 -8.25 23.07
N ARG A 137 -7.07 -8.34 22.55
CA ARG A 137 -8.25 -8.70 23.34
C ARG A 137 -8.20 -10.15 23.84
N ALA A 138 -7.90 -11.10 22.96
CA ALA A 138 -7.79 -12.52 23.32
C ALA A 138 -6.73 -12.79 24.41
N SER A 139 -5.63 -12.01 24.40
CA SER A 139 -4.58 -12.12 25.42
C SER A 139 -5.02 -11.60 26.80
N VAL A 140 -5.97 -10.66 26.86
CA VAL A 140 -6.53 -10.14 28.12
C VAL A 140 -7.58 -11.09 28.69
N GLU A 141 -8.44 -11.67 27.84
CA GLU A 141 -9.46 -12.65 28.22
C GLU A 141 -8.82 -13.89 28.90
N GLY A 142 -7.78 -14.46 28.28
CA GLY A 142 -7.08 -15.65 28.81
C GLY A 142 -6.31 -15.41 30.11
N ARG A 143 -6.07 -14.15 30.51
CA ARG A 143 -5.47 -13.80 31.81
C ARG A 143 -6.50 -13.76 32.93
N HIS A 144 -7.78 -13.58 32.62
CA HIS A 144 -8.84 -13.50 33.62
C HIS A 144 -9.34 -14.87 34.10
N ASP A 145 -9.22 -15.90 33.26
CA ASP A 145 -9.62 -17.29 33.55
C ASP A 145 -8.58 -18.09 34.37
N GLY A 146 -7.40 -17.52 34.62
CA GLY A 146 -6.28 -18.18 35.30
C GLY A 146 -6.13 -17.86 36.79
N ARG A 147 -7.17 -17.42 37.51
CA ARG A 147 -7.08 -17.20 38.96
C ARG A 147 -7.33 -18.51 39.71
N PRO A 148 -6.33 -19.09 40.42
CA PRO A 148 -6.62 -20.07 41.47
C PRO A 148 -7.34 -19.33 42.62
N GLN A 149 -8.47 -19.89 43.05
CA GLN A 149 -9.07 -19.58 44.36
C GLN A 149 -8.29 -20.32 45.45
#